data_AF-A0A3D4HSD1-F1
#
_entry.id   AF-A0A3D4HSD1-F1
#
_cell.length_a   1.000
_cell.length_b   1.000
_cell.length_c   1.000
_cell.angle_alpha   90.00
_cell.angle_beta   90.00
_cell.angle_gamma   90.00
#
_symmetry.space_group_name_H-M   'P 1'
#
loop_
_entity.id
_entity.type
_entity.pdbx_description
1 polymer ?
#
loop_
_entity_poly.entity_id
_entity_poly.type
_entity_poly.pdbx_seq_one_letter_code
_entity_poly.pdbx_strand_id
1 'polypeptide(L)'
;MKKAVFIIFIASILLCSCSRKEDSDYLEFPKTKWGMSMEETLNAYGITEKNTSYYDEGSTFIIDGYELFGEKTSKITFNFIDLKNGKPILCAVRATYPDSADMNQVLKKMQKAYGKMVPDIHLYSLFQVLDDELPERKYTESEHLKLWGSKSVIQSIPEKERESYRDRWKNYQPGLKDENWDAFSQNARMVTAIWSDNGEFPTLEKNALDFNAFNLVLYKEIKGQLSDDSARTNPIDKDPLTTDKESGNVFDLSLLEKGDMQTQLDKLCHYFLQKVSAVTIPG
;
A
#
# COMPACT_ATOMS: atom_id res chain seq x y z
N MET A 1 2.30 -30.63 60.23
CA MET A 1 1.57 -31.15 59.04
C MET A 1 1.39 -30.01 58.05
N LYS A 2 1.50 -30.33 56.76
CA LYS A 2 1.68 -29.45 55.61
C LYS A 2 0.34 -28.91 55.06
N LYS A 3 0.35 -27.62 54.62
CA LYS A 3 -0.36 -27.02 53.46
C LYS A 3 -1.90 -26.90 53.57
N ALA A 4 -2.60 -25.97 52.93
CA ALA A 4 -2.31 -25.21 51.71
C ALA A 4 -3.03 -23.84 51.71
N VAL A 5 -2.37 -22.80 51.18
CA VAL A 5 -2.98 -21.53 50.77
C VAL A 5 -3.41 -21.70 49.31
N PHE A 6 -4.70 -21.50 49.02
CA PHE A 6 -5.24 -21.51 47.66
C PHE A 6 -4.94 -20.15 47.01
N ILE A 7 -3.99 -20.15 46.07
CA ILE A 7 -3.77 -19.01 45.17
C ILE A 7 -4.52 -19.34 43.88
N ILE A 8 -5.55 -18.54 43.57
CA ILE A 8 -6.25 -18.58 42.30
C ILE A 8 -5.31 -17.97 41.25
N PHE A 9 -4.64 -18.84 40.49
CA PHE A 9 -3.83 -18.45 39.34
C PHE A 9 -4.79 -18.24 38.17
N ILE A 10 -5.15 -16.98 37.88
CA ILE A 10 -5.80 -16.62 36.61
C ILE A 10 -4.72 -16.81 35.54
N ALA A 11 -4.73 -17.99 34.92
CA ALA A 11 -3.97 -18.23 33.71
C ALA A 11 -4.57 -17.35 32.62
N SER A 12 -3.98 -16.16 32.42
CA SER A 12 -4.14 -15.39 31.20
C SER A 12 -3.65 -16.28 30.06
N ILE A 13 -4.58 -16.96 29.39
CA ILE A 13 -4.31 -17.71 28.18
C ILE A 13 -3.90 -16.67 27.13
N LEU A 14 -2.59 -16.37 27.11
CA LEU A 14 -1.89 -15.86 25.95
C LEU A 14 -2.10 -16.89 24.85
N LEU A 15 -3.20 -16.75 24.11
CA LEU A 15 -3.36 -17.32 22.79
C LEU A 15 -2.34 -16.61 21.89
N CYS A 16 -1.05 -16.92 22.09
CA CYS A 16 -0.06 -16.88 21.05
C CYS A 16 -0.50 -17.92 20.03
N SER A 17 -1.47 -17.55 19.20
CA SER A 17 -1.64 -18.18 17.90
C SER A 17 -0.34 -17.91 17.14
N CYS A 18 0.62 -18.81 17.32
CA CYS A 18 1.69 -19.01 16.36
C CYS A 18 1.07 -19.74 15.17
N SER A 19 0.20 -19.06 14.42
CA SER A 19 0.08 -19.36 13.01
C SER A 19 1.47 -19.17 12.42
N ARG A 20 1.98 -20.19 11.72
CA ARG A 20 3.19 -20.05 10.90
C ARG A 20 3.00 -18.78 10.09
N LYS A 21 3.85 -17.77 10.32
CA LYS A 21 3.93 -16.61 9.44
C LYS A 21 4.28 -17.17 8.08
N GLU A 22 3.37 -17.06 7.12
CA GLU A 22 3.84 -16.87 5.75
C GLU A 22 4.71 -15.63 5.81
N ASP A 23 6.02 -15.85 5.81
CA ASP A 23 7.00 -14.79 5.74
C ASP A 23 6.72 -14.06 4.43
N SER A 24 6.19 -12.84 4.54
CA SER A 24 6.09 -11.97 3.39
C SER A 24 7.50 -11.50 3.09
N ASP A 25 7.96 -11.69 1.86
CA ASP A 25 9.23 -11.13 1.38
C ASP A 25 9.24 -9.59 1.34
N TYR A 26 8.14 -8.95 1.75
CA TYR A 26 7.91 -7.51 1.66
C TYR A 26 7.85 -6.83 3.02
N LEU A 27 8.12 -5.52 3.01
CA LEU A 27 8.10 -4.65 4.18
C LEU A 27 6.65 -4.41 4.64
N GLU A 28 6.13 -5.25 5.53
CA GLU A 28 4.77 -5.10 6.04
C GLU A 28 4.70 -4.03 7.15
N PHE A 29 3.60 -3.27 7.17
CA PHE A 29 3.29 -2.41 8.32
C PHE A 29 2.77 -3.28 9.48
N PRO A 30 3.04 -2.93 10.76
CA PRO A 30 2.62 -3.76 11.89
C PRO A 30 1.12 -4.09 11.84
N LYS A 31 0.80 -5.36 12.14
CA LYS A 31 -0.56 -5.94 12.14
C LYS A 31 -1.28 -6.01 10.78
N THR A 32 -0.72 -5.49 9.70
CA THR A 32 -1.37 -5.50 8.39
C THR A 32 -0.63 -6.36 7.36
N LYS A 33 -1.29 -6.55 6.22
CA LYS A 33 -0.75 -7.10 4.99
C LYS A 33 -1.18 -6.23 3.82
N TRP A 34 -0.30 -6.04 2.85
CA TRP A 34 -0.64 -5.31 1.62
C TRP A 34 -1.72 -6.03 0.81
N GLY A 35 -2.80 -5.30 0.48
CA GLY A 35 -3.97 -5.85 -0.19
C GLY A 35 -5.19 -6.12 0.73
N MET A 36 -5.06 -5.93 2.05
CA MET A 36 -6.21 -6.05 2.96
C MET A 36 -7.30 -5.02 2.65
N SER A 37 -8.57 -5.38 2.85
CA SER A 37 -9.69 -4.44 2.79
C SER A 37 -9.66 -3.46 3.98
N MET A 38 -10.49 -2.41 3.91
CA MET A 38 -10.66 -1.48 5.03
C MET A 38 -11.15 -2.19 6.30
N GLU A 39 -12.15 -3.06 6.17
CA GLU A 39 -12.72 -3.83 7.28
C GLU A 39 -11.67 -4.75 7.90
N GLU A 40 -10.92 -5.50 7.08
CA GLU A 40 -9.85 -6.37 7.55
C GLU A 40 -8.77 -5.57 8.29
N THR A 41 -8.44 -4.36 7.80
CA THR A 41 -7.45 -3.48 8.43
C THR A 41 -7.95 -2.95 9.77
N LEU A 42 -9.20 -2.50 9.89
CA LEU A 42 -9.80 -2.09 11.17
C LEU A 42 -9.82 -3.26 12.17
N ASN A 43 -10.23 -4.44 11.73
CA ASN A 43 -10.27 -5.65 12.55
C ASN A 43 -8.89 -6.04 13.07
N ALA A 44 -7.83 -5.89 12.28
CA ALA A 44 -6.46 -6.15 12.70
C ALA A 44 -6.01 -5.26 13.87
N TYR A 45 -6.61 -4.07 14.01
CA TYR A 45 -6.37 -3.14 15.11
C TYR A 45 -7.39 -3.28 16.25
N GLY A 46 -8.39 -4.15 16.11
CA GLY A 46 -9.45 -4.35 17.10
C GLY A 46 -10.34 -3.12 17.25
N ILE A 47 -10.52 -2.36 16.17
CA ILE A 47 -11.28 -1.11 16.15
C ILE A 47 -12.39 -1.16 15.09
N THR A 48 -13.28 -0.19 15.15
CA THR A 48 -14.31 0.07 14.15
C THR A 48 -14.14 1.47 13.57
N GLU A 49 -14.90 1.80 12.53
CA GLU A 49 -14.99 3.17 11.99
C GLU A 49 -15.16 4.24 13.07
N LYS A 50 -15.98 3.96 14.10
CA LYS A 50 -16.26 4.89 15.20
C LYS A 50 -15.05 5.25 16.06
N ASN A 51 -13.97 4.48 15.97
CA ASN A 51 -12.73 4.71 16.69
C ASN A 51 -11.72 5.54 15.87
N THR A 52 -12.04 5.85 14.62
CA THR A 52 -11.18 6.63 13.73
C THR A 52 -11.41 8.13 13.93
N SER A 53 -10.35 8.93 13.78
CA SER A 53 -10.46 10.39 13.79
C SER A 53 -10.91 10.94 12.43
N TYR A 54 -10.76 10.13 11.38
CA TYR A 54 -11.26 10.38 10.05
C TYR A 54 -11.53 9.05 9.35
N TYR A 55 -12.62 8.98 8.59
CA TYR A 55 -12.97 7.85 7.76
C TYR A 55 -13.60 8.36 6.47
N ASP A 56 -13.04 7.94 5.35
CA ASP A 56 -13.63 8.13 4.03
C ASP A 56 -13.72 6.77 3.35
N GLU A 57 -14.96 6.32 3.16
CA GLU A 57 -15.23 4.99 2.62
C GLU A 57 -14.58 4.83 1.25
N GLY A 58 -13.72 3.82 1.17
CA GLY A 58 -13.05 3.45 -0.06
C GLY A 58 -11.74 4.16 -0.35
N SER A 59 -11.29 5.10 0.48
CA SER A 59 -10.03 5.82 0.26
C SER A 59 -9.09 5.79 1.46
N THR A 60 -9.53 6.16 2.66
CA THR A 60 -8.61 6.35 3.78
C THR A 60 -9.30 6.32 5.14
N PHE A 61 -8.56 5.96 6.17
CA PHE A 61 -8.95 6.23 7.55
C PHE A 61 -7.74 6.58 8.42
N ILE A 62 -8.00 7.26 9.53
CA ILE A 62 -6.96 7.75 10.46
C ILE A 62 -7.25 7.27 11.88
N ILE A 63 -6.22 6.79 12.56
CA ILE A 63 -6.25 6.49 13.99
C ILE A 63 -5.24 7.36 14.72
N ASP A 64 -5.60 7.85 15.90
CA ASP A 64 -4.76 8.73 16.70
C ASP A 64 -4.17 8.02 17.91
N GLY A 65 -2.98 8.46 18.36
CA GLY A 65 -2.46 8.05 19.66
C GLY A 65 -2.08 6.57 19.79
N TYR A 66 -1.88 5.85 18.69
CA TYR A 66 -1.50 4.44 18.71
C TYR A 66 -0.02 4.25 19.08
N GLU A 67 0.32 3.19 19.81
CA GLU A 67 1.72 2.87 20.13
C GLU A 67 2.36 2.12 18.94
N LEU A 68 3.33 2.76 18.30
CA LEU A 68 4.04 2.23 17.15
C LEU A 68 5.54 2.34 17.39
N PHE A 69 6.25 1.22 17.26
CA PHE A 69 7.70 1.16 17.48
C PHE A 69 8.16 1.77 18.82
N GLY A 70 7.32 1.74 19.85
CA GLY A 70 7.62 2.21 21.21
C GLY A 70 7.28 3.65 21.51
N GLU A 71 6.88 4.43 20.51
CA GLU A 71 6.44 5.80 20.68
C GLU A 71 4.95 5.90 20.37
N LYS A 72 4.28 6.87 21.00
CA LYS A 72 2.89 7.17 20.71
C LYS A 72 2.82 8.05 19.46
N THR A 73 2.14 7.59 18.42
CA THR A 73 1.94 8.36 17.18
C THR A 73 0.96 9.51 17.44
N SER A 74 1.14 10.65 16.76
CA SER A 74 0.07 11.64 16.64
C SER A 74 -1.09 11.07 15.84
N LYS A 75 -0.79 10.46 14.69
CA LYS A 75 -1.77 9.84 13.79
C LYS A 75 -1.11 8.74 12.95
N ILE A 76 -1.92 7.77 12.55
CA ILE A 76 -1.60 6.79 11.51
C ILE A 76 -2.71 6.85 10.48
N THR A 77 -2.34 7.16 9.23
CA THR A 77 -3.22 7.22 8.07
C THR A 77 -3.04 5.97 7.23
N PHE A 78 -4.11 5.23 7.02
CA PHE A 78 -4.16 4.05 6.15
C PHE A 78 -4.82 4.44 4.83
N ASN A 79 -4.12 4.27 3.73
CA ASN A 79 -4.61 4.62 2.39
C ASN A 79 -4.89 3.38 1.57
N PHE A 80 -6.02 3.42 0.89
CA PHE A 80 -6.58 2.35 0.10
C PHE A 80 -6.72 2.84 -1.34
N ILE A 81 -6.61 1.88 -2.26
CA ILE A 81 -6.80 2.15 -3.68
C ILE A 81 -7.72 1.12 -4.29
N ASP A 82 -8.64 1.60 -5.11
CA ASP A 82 -9.49 0.76 -5.92
C ASP A 82 -8.85 0.56 -7.30
N LEU A 83 -8.25 -0.61 -7.51
CA LEU A 83 -7.68 -1.00 -8.80
C LEU A 83 -8.70 -1.75 -9.68
N LYS A 84 -9.84 -2.17 -9.10
CA LYS A 84 -10.83 -3.04 -9.74
C LYS A 84 -12.23 -2.79 -9.17
N ASN A 85 -13.02 -2.02 -9.91
CA ASN A 85 -14.49 -1.97 -9.87
C ASN A 85 -15.14 -2.03 -8.47
N GLY A 86 -14.66 -1.24 -7.50
CA GLY A 86 -15.35 -1.00 -6.24
C GLY A 86 -14.82 -1.76 -5.03
N LYS A 87 -13.60 -2.33 -5.08
CA LYS A 87 -12.99 -3.01 -3.91
C LYS A 87 -11.64 -2.42 -3.54
N PRO A 88 -11.63 -1.30 -2.81
CA PRO A 88 -10.40 -0.67 -2.35
C PRO A 88 -9.59 -1.54 -1.39
N ILE A 89 -8.26 -1.56 -1.60
CA ILE A 89 -7.30 -2.38 -0.87
C ILE A 89 -6.13 -1.55 -0.34
N LEU A 90 -5.59 -1.94 0.82
CA LEU A 90 -4.51 -1.24 1.51
C LEU A 90 -3.24 -1.21 0.66
N CYS A 91 -2.76 -0.01 0.34
CA CYS A 91 -1.58 0.20 -0.50
C CYS A 91 -0.53 1.12 0.10
N ALA A 92 -0.88 1.94 1.10
CA ALA A 92 0.09 2.79 1.78
C ALA A 92 -0.32 3.08 3.22
N VAL A 93 0.66 3.25 4.10
CA VAL A 93 0.44 3.67 5.50
C VAL A 93 1.43 4.76 5.85
N ARG A 94 0.94 5.83 6.47
CA ARG A 94 1.76 6.91 7.01
C ARG A 94 1.54 7.02 8.50
N ALA A 95 2.61 7.10 9.27
CA ALA A 95 2.55 7.38 10.70
C ALA A 95 3.32 8.64 11.01
N THR A 96 2.76 9.56 11.79
CA THR A 96 3.48 10.74 12.28
C THR A 96 3.53 10.74 13.79
N TYR A 97 4.57 11.34 14.34
CA TYR A 97 4.81 11.41 15.78
C TYR A 97 4.85 12.86 16.24
N PRO A 98 4.57 13.14 17.53
CA PRO A 98 4.81 14.46 18.08
C PRO A 98 6.30 14.79 18.05
N ASP A 99 6.64 16.09 18.11
CA ASP A 99 8.03 16.56 18.13
C ASP A 99 8.84 16.01 19.32
N SER A 100 8.14 15.63 20.40
CA SER A 100 8.74 15.07 21.61
C SER A 100 9.06 13.58 21.53
N ALA A 101 8.67 12.88 20.44
CA ALA A 101 8.90 11.45 20.31
C ALA A 101 10.39 11.12 20.13
N ASP A 102 10.83 10.01 20.74
CA ASP A 102 12.19 9.51 20.53
C ASP A 102 12.29 8.79 19.18
N MET A 103 12.60 9.55 18.13
CA MET A 103 12.73 9.00 16.78
C MET A 103 13.95 8.07 16.63
N ASN A 104 14.97 8.16 17.49
CA ASN A 104 16.08 7.21 17.51
C ASN A 104 15.61 5.82 17.99
N GLN A 105 14.73 5.79 18.99
CA GLN A 105 14.08 4.56 19.42
C GLN A 105 13.24 3.96 18.28
N VAL A 106 12.43 4.77 17.59
CA VAL A 106 11.63 4.33 16.43
C VAL A 106 12.53 3.71 15.37
N LEU A 107 13.61 4.40 14.99
CA LEU A 107 14.60 3.95 14.00
C LEU A 107 15.19 2.59 14.40
N LYS A 108 15.64 2.44 15.65
CA LYS A 108 16.22 1.20 16.17
C LYS A 108 15.25 0.02 16.05
N LYS A 109 13.97 0.23 16.35
CA LYS A 109 12.96 -0.83 16.22
C LYS A 109 12.63 -1.15 14.77
N MET A 110 12.62 -0.15 13.89
CA MET A 110 12.47 -0.38 12.45
C MET A 110 13.65 -1.17 11.86
N GLN A 111 14.90 -0.81 12.19
CA GLN A 111 16.08 -1.56 11.78
C GLN A 111 16.02 -3.03 12.22
N LYS A 112 15.55 -3.28 13.46
CA LYS A 112 15.34 -4.64 13.95
C LYS A 112 14.24 -5.38 13.18
N ALA A 113 13.18 -4.68 12.76
CA ALA A 113 12.05 -5.29 12.07
C ALA A 113 12.32 -5.56 10.58
N TYR A 114 13.02 -4.64 9.90
CA TYR A 114 13.13 -4.61 8.43
C TYR A 114 14.54 -4.88 7.91
N GLY A 115 15.55 -4.92 8.80
CA GLY A 115 16.91 -5.27 8.44
C GLY A 115 17.61 -4.18 7.62
N LYS A 116 18.24 -4.60 6.52
CA LYS A 116 19.20 -3.77 5.77
C LYS A 116 18.51 -2.61 5.06
N MET A 117 19.04 -1.41 5.29
CA MET A 117 18.66 -0.17 4.60
C MET A 117 19.26 -0.12 3.17
N VAL A 118 18.66 0.71 2.32
CA VAL A 118 19.14 0.99 0.95
C VAL A 118 19.68 2.42 0.87
N PRO A 119 20.66 2.70 0.00
CA PRO A 119 21.26 4.04 -0.10
C PRO A 119 20.32 5.06 -0.74
N ASP A 120 19.38 4.61 -1.58
CA ASP A 120 18.44 5.47 -2.27
C ASP A 120 17.17 4.72 -2.68
N ILE A 121 16.10 5.48 -2.91
CA ILE A 121 14.84 5.01 -3.47
C ILE A 121 14.29 6.02 -4.48
N HIS A 122 13.49 5.51 -5.41
CA HIS A 122 12.77 6.29 -6.39
C HIS A 122 11.27 6.09 -6.14
N LEU A 123 10.55 7.19 -5.90
CA LEU A 123 9.10 7.20 -5.71
C LEU A 123 8.45 7.80 -6.95
N TYR A 124 7.37 7.17 -7.40
CA TYR A 124 6.59 7.60 -8.56
C TYR A 124 5.21 7.97 -8.06
N SER A 125 4.86 9.26 -8.14
CA SER A 125 3.58 9.76 -7.64
C SER A 125 2.42 9.28 -8.52
N LEU A 126 1.26 9.05 -7.93
CA LEU A 126 0.00 8.85 -8.68
C LEU A 126 -0.78 10.16 -8.85
N PHE A 127 -0.49 11.17 -8.02
CA PHE A 127 -1.32 12.36 -7.85
C PHE A 127 -0.73 13.62 -8.49
N GLN A 128 0.45 13.51 -9.12
CA GLN A 128 1.01 14.62 -9.91
C GLN A 128 0.72 14.38 -11.38
N VAL A 129 -0.32 15.06 -11.88
CA VAL A 129 -0.82 14.99 -13.27
C VAL A 129 -0.72 16.37 -13.94
N LEU A 130 0.24 17.20 -13.52
CA LEU A 130 0.38 18.53 -14.12
C LEU A 130 0.98 18.47 -15.53
N ASP A 131 1.71 17.39 -15.87
CA ASP A 131 2.34 17.16 -17.17
C ASP A 131 2.27 15.68 -17.59
N ASP A 132 2.48 15.39 -18.87
CA ASP A 132 2.56 14.03 -19.45
C ASP A 132 3.84 13.25 -19.04
N GLU A 133 4.57 13.74 -18.04
CA GLU A 133 5.82 13.18 -17.54
C GLU A 133 5.59 12.23 -16.37
N LEU A 134 6.41 11.18 -16.27
CA LEU A 134 6.41 10.26 -15.13
C LEU A 134 6.91 11.00 -13.89
N PRO A 135 6.09 11.20 -12.85
CA PRO A 135 6.44 12.06 -11.72
C PRO A 135 7.36 11.34 -10.73
N GLU A 136 8.64 11.28 -11.06
CA GLU A 136 9.70 10.67 -10.26
C GLU A 136 10.25 11.63 -9.19
N ARG A 137 10.44 11.09 -7.98
CA ARG A 137 11.20 11.74 -6.91
C ARG A 137 12.24 10.77 -6.36
N LYS A 138 13.49 11.21 -6.37
CA LYS A 138 14.60 10.45 -5.80
C LYS A 138 14.88 10.90 -4.37
N TYR A 139 15.09 9.94 -3.48
CA TYR A 139 15.54 10.16 -2.10
C TYR A 139 16.82 9.40 -1.88
N THR A 140 17.80 10.06 -1.26
CA THR A 140 19.07 9.46 -0.85
C THR A 140 19.10 9.43 0.67
N GLU A 141 19.62 8.34 1.23
CA GLU A 141 19.78 8.18 2.67
C GLU A 141 20.65 9.31 3.25
N SER A 142 20.24 9.81 4.41
CA SER A 142 20.89 10.90 5.13
C SER A 142 20.84 10.60 6.64
N GLU A 143 21.46 11.43 7.47
CA GLU A 143 21.31 11.35 8.93
C GLU A 143 19.83 11.35 9.35
N HIS A 144 19.01 12.15 8.68
CA HIS A 144 17.60 12.42 9.01
C HIS A 144 16.60 11.69 8.10
N LEU A 145 17.08 10.82 7.22
CA LEU A 145 16.26 10.09 6.28
C LEU A 145 16.81 8.68 6.07
N LYS A 146 16.09 7.67 6.56
CA LYS A 146 16.48 6.25 6.45
C LYS A 146 15.50 5.50 5.56
N LEU A 147 16.04 4.65 4.70
CA LEU A 147 15.32 4.08 3.57
C LEU A 147 15.41 2.56 3.59
N TRP A 148 14.27 1.90 3.38
CA TRP A 148 14.18 0.47 3.07
C TRP A 148 13.41 0.29 1.77
N GLY A 149 13.87 -0.65 0.95
CA GLY A 149 13.21 -1.01 -0.30
C GLY A 149 13.29 -2.51 -0.51
N SER A 150 12.18 -3.10 -0.97
CA SER A 150 12.15 -4.49 -1.41
C SER A 150 12.72 -4.63 -2.84
N LYS A 151 12.45 -5.75 -3.53
CA LYS A 151 12.86 -5.96 -4.91
C LYS A 151 12.28 -4.88 -5.83
N SER A 152 13.00 -4.58 -6.90
CA SER A 152 12.45 -3.70 -7.95
C SER A 152 11.28 -4.38 -8.66
N VAL A 153 10.51 -3.59 -9.40
CA VAL A 153 9.40 -4.07 -10.22
C VAL A 153 9.88 -5.15 -11.20
N ILE A 154 10.95 -4.88 -11.95
CA ILE A 154 11.46 -5.80 -12.98
C ILE A 154 12.03 -7.10 -12.39
N GLN A 155 12.62 -7.05 -11.19
CA GLN A 155 13.15 -8.23 -10.49
C GLN A 155 12.06 -9.17 -9.99
N SER A 156 10.81 -8.68 -9.90
CA SER A 156 9.68 -9.46 -9.38
C SER A 156 8.79 -10.03 -10.50
N ILE A 157 8.94 -9.52 -11.72
CA ILE A 157 8.18 -9.96 -12.89
C ILE A 157 8.92 -11.11 -13.60
N PRO A 158 8.27 -12.26 -13.86
CA PRO A 158 8.85 -13.34 -14.65
C PRO A 158 9.25 -12.86 -16.05
N GLU A 159 10.42 -13.28 -16.54
CA GLU A 159 10.97 -12.80 -17.82
C GLU A 159 9.99 -12.95 -18.99
N LYS A 160 9.33 -14.11 -19.09
CA LYS A 160 8.33 -14.42 -20.12
C LYS A 160 7.06 -13.54 -20.08
N GLU A 161 6.81 -12.83 -18.98
CA GLU A 161 5.60 -12.02 -18.76
C GLU A 161 5.91 -10.50 -18.80
N ARG A 162 7.18 -10.10 -18.93
CA ARG A 162 7.60 -8.68 -18.82
C ARG A 162 6.85 -7.74 -19.75
N GLU A 163 6.65 -8.12 -21.01
CA GLU A 163 5.92 -7.30 -21.97
C GLU A 163 4.46 -7.11 -21.54
N SER A 164 3.79 -8.18 -21.10
CA SER A 164 2.40 -8.11 -20.66
C SER A 164 2.22 -7.26 -19.39
N TYR A 165 3.19 -7.30 -18.46
CA TYR A 165 3.19 -6.39 -17.32
C TYR A 165 3.41 -4.94 -17.75
N ARG A 166 4.41 -4.66 -18.60
CA ARG A 166 4.66 -3.32 -19.13
C ARG A 166 3.40 -2.71 -19.71
N ASP A 167 2.73 -3.44 -20.58
CA ASP A 167 1.56 -2.94 -21.31
C ASP A 167 0.38 -2.63 -20.40
N ARG A 168 0.19 -3.41 -19.34
CA ARG A 168 -0.89 -3.16 -18.36
C ARG A 168 -0.55 -2.07 -17.36
N TRP A 169 0.70 -2.00 -16.91
CA TRP A 169 1.15 -1.06 -15.88
C TRP A 169 0.96 0.40 -16.32
N LYS A 170 1.14 0.69 -17.61
CA LYS A 170 0.90 2.01 -18.23
C LYS A 170 -0.52 2.53 -18.00
N ASN A 171 -1.51 1.65 -17.82
CA ASN A 171 -2.89 2.06 -17.57
C ASN A 171 -3.12 2.56 -16.13
N TYR A 172 -2.17 2.31 -15.23
CA TYR A 172 -2.30 2.62 -13.80
C TYR A 172 -1.29 3.66 -13.30
N GLN A 173 -0.13 3.78 -13.94
CA GLN A 173 0.91 4.73 -13.55
C GLN A 173 0.90 5.94 -14.49
N PRO A 174 0.43 7.12 -14.02
CA PRO A 174 0.46 8.35 -14.81
C PRO A 174 1.88 8.66 -15.30
N GLY A 175 1.97 9.08 -16.57
CA GLY A 175 3.23 9.45 -17.23
C GLY A 175 4.13 8.26 -17.61
N LEU A 176 3.77 7.01 -17.28
CA LEU A 176 4.52 5.83 -17.69
C LEU A 176 4.27 5.52 -19.18
N LYS A 177 5.34 5.40 -19.93
CA LYS A 177 5.37 5.14 -21.37
C LYS A 177 6.41 4.06 -21.67
N ASP A 178 6.45 3.59 -22.91
CA ASP A 178 7.41 2.54 -23.29
C ASP A 178 8.87 3.05 -23.18
N GLU A 179 9.10 4.34 -23.44
CA GLU A 179 10.43 4.93 -23.43
C GLU A 179 11.04 5.05 -22.02
N ASN A 180 10.19 5.10 -20.98
CA ASN A 180 10.65 5.22 -19.58
C ASN A 180 10.38 3.96 -18.73
N TRP A 181 9.81 2.90 -19.31
CA TRP A 181 9.53 1.63 -18.63
C TRP A 181 10.78 0.98 -18.01
N ASP A 182 11.89 0.93 -18.74
CA ASP A 182 13.09 0.25 -18.25
C ASP A 182 13.66 0.96 -17.02
N ALA A 183 13.74 2.29 -17.06
CA ALA A 183 14.17 3.10 -15.91
C ALA A 183 13.21 2.94 -14.73
N PHE A 184 11.90 3.08 -14.97
CA PHE A 184 10.88 2.88 -13.95
C PHE A 184 10.98 1.49 -13.31
N SER A 185 10.96 0.43 -14.12
CA SER A 185 10.85 -0.94 -13.61
C SER A 185 12.12 -1.40 -12.88
N GLN A 186 13.28 -0.85 -13.22
CA GLN A 186 14.54 -1.09 -12.51
C GLN A 186 14.62 -0.33 -11.18
N ASN A 187 14.14 0.91 -11.13
CA ASN A 187 14.29 1.79 -9.97
C ASN A 187 13.14 1.67 -8.96
N ALA A 188 11.91 1.53 -9.44
CA ALA A 188 10.71 1.40 -8.62
C ALA A 188 10.75 0.13 -7.78
N ARG A 189 10.55 0.28 -6.47
CA ARG A 189 10.47 -0.86 -5.54
C ARG A 189 9.03 -1.34 -5.41
N MET A 190 8.84 -2.64 -5.18
CA MET A 190 7.52 -3.21 -4.90
C MET A 190 6.91 -2.62 -3.63
N VAL A 191 7.75 -2.45 -2.61
CA VAL A 191 7.42 -1.80 -1.33
C VAL A 191 8.60 -0.98 -0.85
N THR A 192 8.35 0.24 -0.39
CA THR A 192 9.30 1.10 0.34
C THR A 192 8.83 1.35 1.76
N ALA A 193 9.77 1.51 2.68
CA ALA A 193 9.53 2.06 4.00
C ALA A 193 10.56 3.17 4.27
N ILE A 194 10.10 4.28 4.81
CA ILE A 194 10.89 5.50 4.98
C ILE A 194 10.70 5.97 6.41
N TRP A 195 11.79 6.37 7.03
CA TRP A 195 11.82 7.04 8.34
C TRP A 195 12.44 8.42 8.14
N SER A 196 11.84 9.44 8.74
CA SER A 196 12.41 10.79 8.81
C SER A 196 12.09 11.47 10.13
N ASP A 197 13.01 12.31 10.60
CA ASP A 197 12.89 13.10 11.83
C ASP A 197 13.12 14.61 11.60
N ASN A 198 13.14 15.07 10.34
CA ASN A 198 13.35 16.48 10.01
C ASN A 198 12.45 17.04 8.89
N GLY A 199 11.58 16.22 8.31
CA GLY A 199 10.70 16.66 7.21
C GLY A 199 11.39 16.74 5.83
N GLU A 200 12.54 16.08 5.63
CA GLU A 200 13.17 15.93 4.30
C GLU A 200 12.33 15.09 3.32
N PHE A 201 11.40 14.31 3.85
CA PHE A 201 10.42 13.53 3.08
C PHE A 201 9.19 14.42 2.78
N PRO A 202 8.40 14.22 1.70
CA PRO A 202 7.26 15.08 1.35
C PRO A 202 6.05 14.81 2.26
N THR A 203 6.31 14.83 3.57
CA THR A 203 5.37 15.03 4.65
C THR A 203 5.62 16.42 5.19
N LEU A 204 4.56 17.18 5.44
CA LEU A 204 4.69 18.47 6.15
C LEU A 204 5.11 18.24 7.61
N GLU A 205 5.03 17.00 8.08
CA GLU A 205 5.39 16.57 9.42
C GLU A 205 6.86 16.14 9.50
N LYS A 206 7.53 16.68 10.52
CA LYS A 206 8.93 16.44 10.84
C LYS A 206 9.24 14.96 11.14
N ASN A 207 8.51 14.39 12.09
CA ASN A 207 8.70 13.03 12.59
C ASN A 207 7.70 12.08 11.93
N ALA A 208 8.14 11.31 10.94
CA ALA A 208 7.23 10.51 10.12
C ALA A 208 7.82 9.18 9.65
N LEU A 209 6.93 8.21 9.44
CA LEU A 209 7.16 7.00 8.67
C LEU A 209 6.21 6.98 7.47
N ASP A 210 6.72 6.53 6.32
CA ASP A 210 5.92 6.33 5.12
C ASP A 210 6.20 4.94 4.56
N PHE A 211 5.14 4.14 4.42
CA PHE A 211 5.16 2.82 3.82
C PHE A 211 4.31 2.86 2.56
N ASN A 212 4.88 2.45 1.43
CA ASN A 212 4.19 2.46 0.16
C ASN A 212 4.39 1.13 -0.55
N ALA A 213 3.29 0.45 -0.85
CA ALA A 213 3.23 -0.84 -1.53
C ALA A 213 2.37 -0.79 -2.79
N PHE A 214 2.16 0.39 -3.37
CA PHE A 214 1.34 0.54 -4.57
C PHE A 214 1.78 -0.38 -5.70
N ASN A 215 3.09 -0.42 -5.99
CA ASN A 215 3.65 -1.29 -7.02
C ASN A 215 3.38 -2.78 -6.73
N LEU A 216 3.44 -3.21 -5.47
CA LEU A 216 3.12 -4.59 -5.09
C LEU A 216 1.65 -4.93 -5.31
N VAL A 217 0.72 -4.07 -4.90
CA VAL A 217 -0.72 -4.35 -5.08
C VAL A 217 -1.11 -4.31 -6.56
N LEU A 218 -0.51 -3.41 -7.34
CA LEU A 218 -0.69 -3.36 -8.79
C LEU A 218 -0.11 -4.59 -9.50
N TYR A 219 1.08 -5.03 -9.10
CA TYR A 219 1.64 -6.29 -9.58
C TYR A 219 0.69 -7.47 -9.36
N LYS A 220 0.11 -7.58 -8.14
CA LYS A 220 -0.84 -8.65 -7.82
C LYS A 220 -2.11 -8.56 -8.66
N GLU A 221 -2.63 -7.36 -8.89
CA GLU A 221 -3.80 -7.14 -9.75
C GLU A 221 -3.52 -7.56 -11.19
N ILE A 222 -2.43 -7.07 -11.79
CA ILE A 222 -2.02 -7.44 -13.16
C ILE A 222 -1.83 -8.95 -13.27
N LYS A 223 -1.20 -9.58 -12.27
CA LYS A 223 -1.04 -11.04 -12.23
C LYS A 223 -2.38 -11.78 -12.27
N GLY A 224 -3.37 -11.28 -11.52
CA GLY A 224 -4.73 -11.82 -11.52
C GLY A 224 -5.36 -11.72 -12.91
N GLN A 225 -5.28 -10.55 -13.54
CA GLN A 225 -5.81 -10.34 -14.89
C GLN A 225 -5.14 -11.24 -15.93
N LEU A 226 -3.81 -11.41 -15.88
CA LEU A 226 -3.08 -12.29 -16.80
C LEU A 226 -3.51 -13.76 -16.64
N SER A 227 -3.76 -14.17 -15.39
CA SER A 227 -4.27 -15.51 -15.10
C SER A 227 -5.68 -15.71 -15.68
N ASP A 228 -6.57 -14.72 -15.52
CA ASP A 228 -7.93 -14.75 -16.07
C ASP A 228 -7.92 -14.84 -17.62
N ASP A 229 -7.03 -14.10 -18.29
CA ASP A 229 -6.93 -14.16 -19.76
C ASP A 229 -6.41 -15.51 -20.26
N SER A 230 -5.46 -16.11 -19.54
CA SER A 230 -4.99 -17.47 -19.84
C SER A 230 -6.09 -18.52 -19.68
N ALA A 231 -6.96 -18.36 -18.68
CA ALA A 231 -8.09 -19.25 -18.44
C ALA A 231 -9.18 -19.11 -19.53
N ARG A 232 -9.38 -17.90 -20.07
CA ARG A 232 -10.34 -17.67 -21.17
C ARG A 232 -9.86 -18.22 -22.52
N THR A 233 -8.54 -18.28 -22.73
CA THR A 233 -7.93 -18.74 -23.99
C THR A 233 -7.67 -20.24 -24.05
N ASN A 234 -7.68 -20.94 -22.91
CA ASN A 234 -7.68 -22.40 -22.84
C ASN A 234 -9.11 -22.92 -22.69
N PRO A 235 -9.82 -23.29 -23.78
CA PRO A 235 -11.08 -23.99 -23.63
C PRO A 235 -10.78 -25.34 -22.95
N ILE A 236 -11.31 -25.53 -21.75
CA ILE A 236 -11.53 -26.88 -21.21
C ILE A 236 -12.28 -27.65 -22.31
N ASP A 237 -11.76 -28.82 -22.69
CA ASP A 237 -12.41 -29.78 -23.59
C ASP A 237 -13.89 -29.87 -23.23
N LYS A 238 -14.74 -29.15 -23.99
CA LYS A 238 -16.18 -29.31 -23.91
C LYS A 238 -16.48 -30.57 -24.69
N ASP A 239 -16.97 -31.58 -23.98
CA ASP A 239 -17.67 -32.72 -24.54
C ASP A 239 -18.56 -32.27 -25.71
N PRO A 240 -18.41 -32.83 -26.92
CA PRO A 240 -19.21 -32.41 -28.05
C PRO A 240 -20.57 -33.12 -27.94
N LEU A 241 -21.61 -32.40 -27.50
CA LEU A 241 -23.06 -32.61 -27.69
C LEU A 241 -23.76 -31.78 -26.60
N THR A 242 -24.48 -30.70 -26.88
CA THR A 242 -25.65 -30.64 -27.74
C THR A 242 -25.81 -29.24 -28.34
N THR A 243 -26.15 -29.23 -29.62
CA THR A 243 -26.67 -28.08 -30.35
C THR A 243 -27.93 -27.53 -29.68
N ASP A 244 -27.97 -26.22 -29.45
CA ASP A 244 -29.20 -25.46 -29.70
C ASP A 244 -28.88 -24.07 -30.23
N LYS A 245 -29.64 -23.73 -31.26
CA LYS A 245 -29.53 -22.53 -32.10
C LYS A 245 -30.09 -21.30 -31.38
N GLU A 246 -29.50 -20.17 -31.75
CA GLU A 246 -30.08 -18.81 -31.78
C GLU A 246 -30.33 -18.10 -30.44
N SER A 247 -29.43 -17.16 -30.12
CA SER A 247 -29.71 -15.73 -30.32
C SER A 247 -28.43 -14.93 -30.15
N GLY A 248 -28.10 -14.14 -31.17
CA GLY A 248 -26.93 -13.29 -31.18
C GLY A 248 -27.03 -12.18 -30.14
N ASN A 249 -26.00 -12.06 -29.32
CA ASN A 249 -25.54 -10.79 -28.80
C ASN A 249 -24.02 -10.82 -28.90
N VAL A 250 -23.49 -10.11 -29.90
CA VAL A 250 -22.09 -9.73 -29.92
C VAL A 250 -21.92 -8.78 -28.74
N PHE A 251 -21.27 -9.25 -27.67
CA PHE A 251 -20.85 -8.39 -26.59
C PHE A 251 -19.77 -7.46 -27.15
N ASP A 252 -20.16 -6.21 -27.38
CA ASP A 252 -19.24 -5.14 -27.71
C ASP A 252 -18.41 -4.79 -26.46
N LEU A 253 -17.16 -5.24 -26.45
CA LEU A 253 -16.19 -4.96 -25.38
C LEU A 253 -15.71 -3.50 -25.36
N SER A 254 -16.16 -2.65 -26.29
CA SER A 254 -15.84 -1.21 -26.28
C SER A 254 -16.64 -0.41 -25.23
N LEU A 255 -17.57 -1.06 -24.51
CA LEU A 255 -18.45 -0.47 -23.50
C LEU A 255 -18.09 -0.84 -22.05
N LEU A 256 -16.90 -1.42 -21.80
CA LEU A 256 -16.32 -1.39 -20.46
C LEU A 256 -15.89 0.05 -20.15
N GLU A 257 -16.84 0.81 -19.63
CA GLU A 257 -16.65 2.16 -19.10
C GLU A 257 -15.37 2.19 -18.25
N LYS A 258 -14.50 3.14 -18.61
CA LYS A 258 -13.35 3.56 -17.83
C LYS A 258 -13.84 3.83 -16.40
N GLY A 259 -13.61 2.86 -15.52
CA GLY A 259 -13.80 2.96 -14.08
C GLY A 259 -12.85 4.00 -13.51
N ASP A 260 -13.31 5.23 -13.62
CA ASP A 260 -12.98 6.50 -12.98
C ASP A 260 -11.92 6.55 -11.87
N MET A 261 -10.68 6.21 -12.23
CA MET A 261 -9.49 6.61 -11.48
C MET A 261 -9.43 8.14 -11.33
N GLN A 262 -9.99 8.89 -12.28
CA GLN A 262 -9.98 10.36 -12.33
C GLN A 262 -10.83 10.99 -11.21
N THR A 263 -12.03 10.50 -10.92
CA THR A 263 -12.87 10.99 -9.82
C THR A 263 -12.31 10.62 -8.45
N GLN A 264 -11.62 9.50 -8.34
CA GLN A 264 -10.87 9.14 -7.13
C GLN A 264 -9.67 10.09 -6.94
N LEU A 265 -8.94 10.36 -8.03
CA LEU A 265 -7.86 11.37 -8.09
C LEU A 265 -8.37 12.76 -7.71
N ASP A 266 -9.53 13.17 -8.22
CA ASP A 266 -10.12 14.48 -7.94
C ASP A 266 -10.52 14.62 -6.47
N LYS A 267 -11.06 13.55 -5.84
CA LYS A 267 -11.38 13.52 -4.39
C LYS A 267 -10.13 13.61 -3.51
N LEU A 268 -9.07 12.88 -3.86
CA LEU A 268 -7.78 12.94 -3.15
C LEU A 268 -7.11 14.31 -3.32
N CYS A 269 -7.12 14.88 -4.52
CA CYS A 269 -6.67 16.25 -4.79
C CYS A 269 -7.46 17.30 -3.99
N HIS A 270 -8.79 17.14 -3.89
CA HIS A 270 -9.63 18.07 -3.12
C HIS A 270 -9.30 18.06 -1.62
N TYR A 271 -8.93 16.90 -1.07
CA TYR A 271 -8.43 16.78 0.31
C TYR A 271 -7.08 17.48 0.50
N PHE A 272 -6.13 17.29 -0.44
CA PHE A 272 -4.82 17.96 -0.38
C PHE A 272 -4.95 19.49 -0.53
N LEU A 273 -5.83 19.99 -1.40
CA LEU A 273 -6.03 21.42 -1.62
C LEU A 273 -6.73 22.12 -0.44
N GLN A 274 -7.65 21.44 0.26
CA GLN A 274 -8.25 21.98 1.50
C GLN A 274 -7.23 22.15 2.64
N LYS A 275 -6.15 21.36 2.66
CA LYS A 275 -5.07 21.53 3.64
C LYS A 275 -4.08 22.64 3.27
N VAL A 276 -3.81 22.86 1.98
CA VAL A 276 -2.93 23.97 1.54
C VAL A 276 -3.59 25.34 1.82
N SER A 277 -4.92 25.42 1.73
CA SER A 277 -5.67 26.66 2.02
C SER A 277 -5.90 26.93 3.51
N ALA A 278 -5.58 25.97 4.40
CA ALA A 278 -5.65 26.14 5.86
C ALA A 278 -4.33 26.61 6.50
N VAL A 279 -3.26 26.77 5.71
CA VAL A 279 -2.00 27.40 6.13
C VAL A 279 -1.88 28.78 5.49
N THR A 280 -2.85 29.65 5.77
CA THR A 280 -2.64 31.10 5.68
C THR A 280 -2.05 31.55 7.01
N ILE A 281 -0.77 31.95 6.95
CA ILE A 281 -0.06 32.64 8.02
C ILE A 281 -0.88 33.91 8.36
N PRO A 282 -1.27 34.14 9.62
CA PRO A 282 -1.77 35.45 10.01
C PRO A 282 -0.59 36.43 9.95
N GLY A 283 -0.77 37.54 9.25
CA GLY A 283 0.14 38.68 9.32
C GLY A 283 0.15 39.34 10.69
#